data_AF-A0A833P9Z3-F1
#
_entry.id   AF-A0A833P9Z3-F1
#
_cell.length_a   1.000
_cell.length_b   1.000
_cell.length_c   1.000
_cell.angle_alpha   90.00
_cell.angle_beta   90.00
_cell.angle_gamma   90.00
#
_symmetry.space_group_name_H-M   'P 1'
#
loop_
_entity.id
_entity.type
_entity.pdbx_description
1 polymer ?
#
loop_
_entity_poly.entity_id
_entity_poly.type
_entity_poly.pdbx_seq_one_letter_code
_entity_poly.pdbx_strand_id
1 'polypeptide(L)'
;MIELSKCFSSFGLSNPIGIKNAMALLFQVNFPKSKSVSTSNWARKALTLPQIQYAAADAYAPVLIFKALLDLNLISADIANITTQ
;
A
#
# COMPACT_ATOMS: atom_id res chain seq x y z
N MET A 1 -5.56 -5.93 13.12
CA MET A 1 -5.56 -5.12 11.88
C MET A 1 -4.37 -4.17 11.96
N ILE A 2 -3.48 -4.18 10.96
CA ILE A 2 -2.27 -3.34 10.93
C ILE A 2 -2.55 -2.14 10.00
N GLU A 3 -2.21 -0.93 10.46
CA GLU A 3 -2.36 0.29 9.67
C GLU A 3 -0.98 0.81 9.26
N LEU A 4 -0.55 0.51 8.02
CA LEU A 4 0.79 0.84 7.52
C LEU A 4 1.02 2.35 7.38
N SER A 5 -0.03 3.13 7.16
CA SER A 5 0.08 4.59 6.98
C SER A 5 0.65 5.29 8.23
N LYS A 6 0.46 4.71 9.42
CA LYS A 6 0.98 5.22 10.70
C LYS A 6 2.47 4.93 10.92
N CYS A 7 3.01 3.88 10.29
CA CYS A 7 4.44 3.54 10.37
C CYS A 7 5.33 4.63 9.75
N PHE A 8 4.76 5.49 8.91
CA PHE A 8 5.51 6.58 8.29
C PHE A 8 5.72 7.80 9.17
N SER A 9 5.11 7.85 10.36
CA SER A 9 5.36 8.92 11.35
C SER A 9 6.84 9.00 11.77
N SER A 10 7.53 7.86 11.81
CA SER A 10 8.98 7.78 12.09
C SER A 10 9.85 8.46 11.02
N PHE A 11 9.33 8.74 9.82
CA PHE A 11 10.03 9.52 8.79
C PHE A 11 9.86 11.05 8.97
N GLY A 12 9.29 11.51 10.08
CA GLY A 12 8.96 12.92 10.29
C GLY A 12 7.73 13.40 9.50
N LEU A 13 6.99 12.46 8.90
CA LEU A 13 5.75 12.75 8.19
C LEU A 13 4.59 12.80 9.19
N SER A 14 4.08 14.00 9.45
CA SER A 14 2.97 14.22 10.40
C SER A 14 1.62 13.73 9.89
N ASN A 15 1.48 13.57 8.56
CA ASN A 15 0.25 13.12 7.93
C ASN A 15 0.35 11.67 7.46
N PRO A 16 -0.70 10.84 7.65
CA PRO A 16 -0.75 9.50 7.09
C PRO A 16 -0.54 9.53 5.58
N ILE A 17 0.42 8.77 5.08
CA ILE A 17 0.66 8.71 3.65
C ILE A 17 -0.18 7.64 2.99
N GLY A 18 -0.75 7.96 1.82
CA GLY A 18 -1.44 7.00 0.99
C GLY A 18 -0.47 6.10 0.23
N ILE A 19 -0.99 4.97 -0.27
CA ILE A 19 -0.23 3.95 -1.00
C ILE A 19 0.60 4.52 -2.16
N LYS A 20 0.12 5.54 -2.87
CA LYS A 20 0.87 6.21 -3.95
C LYS A 20 2.17 6.83 -3.44
N ASN A 21 2.09 7.58 -2.35
CA ASN A 21 3.23 8.28 -1.78
C ASN A 21 4.20 7.28 -1.15
N ALA A 22 3.68 6.23 -0.50
CA ALA A 22 4.50 5.14 0.04
C ALA A 22 5.28 4.42 -1.07
N MET A 23 4.63 4.11 -2.20
CA MET A 23 5.30 3.48 -3.35
C MET A 23 6.36 4.39 -3.97
N ALA A 24 6.09 5.69 -4.08
CA ALA A 24 7.08 6.66 -4.57
C ALA A 24 8.27 6.79 -3.60
N LEU A 25 8.02 6.86 -2.30
CA LEU A 25 9.06 7.02 -1.28
C LEU A 25 9.97 5.79 -1.19
N LEU A 26 9.37 4.60 -1.08
CA LEU A 26 10.11 3.36 -0.82
C LEU A 26 10.73 2.75 -2.08
N PHE A 27 10.07 2.89 -3.24
CA PHE A 27 10.48 2.20 -4.46
C PHE A 27 10.80 3.14 -5.63
N GLN A 28 10.63 4.46 -5.47
CA GLN A 28 10.86 5.44 -6.54
C GLN A 28 10.02 5.17 -7.80
N VAL A 29 8.84 4.56 -7.63
CA VAL A 29 7.92 4.25 -8.73
C VAL A 29 6.70 5.17 -8.69
N ASN A 30 6.27 5.61 -9.88
CA ASN A 30 4.98 6.27 -10.02
C ASN A 30 3.87 5.22 -10.00
N PHE A 31 3.17 5.09 -8.88
CA PHE A 31 2.10 4.11 -8.74
C PHE A 31 0.78 4.60 -9.37
N PRO A 32 0.32 4.03 -10.50
CA PRO A 32 -0.84 4.55 -11.20
C PRO A 32 -2.11 4.20 -10.42
N LYS A 33 -2.82 5.24 -9.97
CA LYS A 33 -4.24 5.13 -9.58
C LYS A 33 -5.05 6.05 -10.45
N SER A 34 -5.82 5.46 -11.36
CA SER A 34 -6.78 6.17 -12.20
C SER A 34 -8.05 6.46 -11.39
N LYS A 35 -8.37 7.75 -11.23
CA LYS A 35 -9.63 8.17 -10.59
C LYS A 35 -10.83 7.59 -11.34
N SER A 36 -10.77 7.59 -12.67
CA SER A 36 -11.79 7.01 -13.54
C SER A 36 -12.04 5.52 -13.25
N VAL A 37 -10.98 4.74 -13.00
CA VAL A 37 -11.15 3.33 -12.61
C VAL A 37 -11.72 3.21 -11.20
N SER A 38 -11.23 4.00 -10.24
CA SER A 38 -11.72 3.95 -8.86
C SER A 38 -13.21 4.28 -8.74
N THR A 39 -13.75 5.15 -9.61
CA THR A 39 -15.16 5.55 -9.63
C THR A 39 -15.96 4.87 -10.75
N SER A 40 -15.41 3.82 -11.38
CA SER A 40 -16.13 3.05 -12.41
C SER A 40 -17.19 2.14 -11.80
N ASN A 41 -18.05 1.54 -12.62
CA ASN A 41 -19.03 0.57 -12.13
C ASN A 41 -18.33 -0.74 -11.70
N TRP A 42 -18.10 -0.88 -10.39
CA TRP A 42 -17.53 -2.09 -9.75
C TRP A 42 -18.54 -3.19 -9.46
N ALA A 43 -19.84 -2.90 -9.57
CA ALA A 43 -20.90 -3.90 -9.38
C ALA A 43 -21.15 -4.76 -10.63
N ARG A 44 -20.42 -4.52 -11.73
CA ARG A 44 -20.56 -5.29 -12.97
C ARG A 44 -20.11 -6.75 -12.79
N LYS A 45 -20.81 -7.67 -13.44
CA LYS A 45 -20.54 -9.12 -13.34
C LYS A 45 -19.14 -9.53 -13.81
N ALA A 46 -18.62 -8.89 -14.85
CA ALA A 46 -17.27 -9.11 -15.37
C ALA A 46 -16.51 -7.79 -15.33
N LEU A 47 -15.41 -7.77 -14.55
CA LEU A 47 -14.54 -6.61 -14.43
C LEU A 47 -13.75 -6.37 -15.73
N THR A 48 -13.47 -5.11 -16.01
CA THR A 48 -12.56 -4.76 -17.12
C THR A 48 -11.12 -5.02 -16.74
N LEU A 49 -10.24 -5.16 -17.72
CA LEU A 49 -8.80 -5.32 -17.47
C LEU A 49 -8.22 -4.19 -16.58
N PRO A 50 -8.54 -2.89 -16.80
CA PRO A 50 -8.12 -1.84 -15.88
C PRO A 50 -8.62 -2.00 -14.44
N GLN A 51 -9.85 -2.48 -14.22
CA GLN A 51 -10.38 -2.75 -12.89
C GLN A 51 -9.64 -3.91 -12.21
N ILE A 52 -9.36 -4.98 -12.95
CA ILE A 52 -8.58 -6.12 -12.44
C ILE A 52 -7.17 -5.67 -12.04
N GLN A 53 -6.49 -4.91 -12.91
CA GLN A 53 -5.16 -4.36 -12.63
C GLN A 53 -5.18 -3.43 -11.41
N TYR A 54 -6.17 -2.55 -11.31
CA TYR A 54 -6.33 -1.65 -10.17
C TYR A 54 -6.54 -2.43 -8.87
N ALA A 55 -7.44 -3.42 -8.86
CA ALA A 55 -7.72 -4.23 -7.69
C ALA A 55 -6.50 -5.07 -7.26
N ALA A 56 -5.80 -5.68 -8.23
CA ALA A 56 -4.56 -6.42 -7.97
C ALA A 56 -3.47 -5.51 -7.38
N ALA A 57 -3.32 -4.29 -7.91
CA ALA A 57 -2.36 -3.33 -7.42
C ALA A 57 -2.68 -2.88 -5.98
N ASP A 58 -3.95 -2.58 -5.67
CA ASP A 58 -4.39 -2.19 -4.33
C ASP A 58 -4.28 -3.35 -3.31
N ALA A 59 -4.31 -4.62 -3.76
CA ALA A 59 -4.08 -5.79 -2.91
C ALA A 59 -2.59 -6.12 -2.69
N TYR A 60 -1.73 -5.91 -3.69
CA TYR A 60 -0.33 -6.33 -3.64
C TYR A 60 0.62 -5.25 -3.09
N ALA A 61 0.38 -3.97 -3.42
CA ALA A 61 1.25 -2.89 -2.96
C ALA A 61 1.37 -2.77 -1.43
N PRO A 62 0.32 -3.02 -0.60
CA PRO A 62 0.48 -3.02 0.86
C PRO A 62 1.46 -4.09 1.35
N VAL A 63 1.51 -5.26 0.70
CA VAL A 63 2.44 -6.34 1.05
C VAL A 63 3.89 -5.92 0.75
N LEU A 64 4.12 -5.30 -0.41
CA LEU A 64 5.44 -4.75 -0.75
C LEU A 64 5.88 -3.67 0.23
N ILE A 65 4.99 -2.73 0.55
CA ILE A 65 5.26 -1.66 1.52
C ILE A 65 5.60 -2.25 2.89
N PHE A 66 4.82 -3.22 3.37
CA PHE A 66 5.08 -3.89 4.64
C PHE A 66 6.46 -4.55 4.66
N LYS A 67 6.81 -5.30 3.60
CA LYS A 67 8.13 -5.92 3.46
C LYS A 67 9.26 -4.88 3.53
N ALA A 68 9.15 -3.80 2.76
CA ALA A 68 10.16 -2.75 2.75
C ALA A 68 10.28 -2.03 4.11
N LEU A 69 9.17 -1.78 4.79
CA LEU A 69 9.19 -1.19 6.14
C LEU A 69 9.81 -2.14 7.17
N LEU A 70 9.60 -3.45 7.03
CA LEU A 70 10.22 -4.47 7.86
C LEU A 70 11.74 -4.49 7.65
N ASP A 71 12.19 -4.50 6.39
CA ASP A 71 13.61 -4.49 6.03
C ASP A 71 14.33 -3.21 6.51
N LEU A 72 13.59 -2.10 6.66
CA LEU A 72 14.09 -0.84 7.21
C LEU A 72 14.00 -0.74 8.74
N ASN A 73 13.48 -1.77 9.42
CA ASN A 73 13.20 -1.76 10.87
C ASN A 73 12.26 -0.63 11.32
N LEU A 74 11.32 -0.23 10.46
CA LEU A 74 10.38 0.87 10.73
C LEU A 74 8.99 0.39 11.17
N ILE A 75 8.87 -0.91 11.41
CA ILE A 75 7.69 -1.54 11.98
C ILE A 75 7.95 -1.79 13.47
N SER A 76 6.95 -1.55 14.32
CA SER A 76 7.06 -1.84 15.76
C SER A 76 7.47 -3.30 15.99
N ALA A 77 8.32 -3.53 17.00
CA ALA A 77 8.79 -4.87 17.37
C ALA A 77 7.63 -5.85 17.62
N ASP A 78 6.50 -5.34 18.14
CA ASP A 78 5.29 -6.15 18.40
C ASP A 78 4.69 -6.75 17.13
N ILE A 79 4.82 -6.05 16.00
CA ILE A 79 4.31 -6.51 14.70
C ILE A 79 5.37 -7.36 13.99
N ALA A 80 6.65 -7.01 14.10
CA ALA A 80 7.74 -7.78 13.52
C ALA A 80 7.72 -9.25 14.00
N ASN A 81 7.45 -9.47 15.30
CA ASN A 81 7.41 -10.78 15.94
C ASN A 81 6.27 -11.70 15.46
N ILE A 82 5.20 -11.17 14.85
CA ILE A 82 4.10 -11.98 14.29
C ILE A 82 4.51 -12.67 12.99
N THR A 83 5.51 -12.12 12.29
CA THR A 83 5.97 -12.61 10.98
C THR A 83 7.05 -13.70 11.08
N THR A 84 7.61 -13.93 12.28
CA THR A 84 8.75 -14.82 12.52
C THR A 84 8.35 -16.15 13.18
N GLN A 85 7.05 -16.43 13.34
CA GLN A 85 6.52 -17.73 13.79
C GLN A 85 5.90 -18.51 12.64
#